data_AF-A0A3M2D0X2-F1
#
_entry.id   AF-A0A3M2D0X2-F1
#
_cell.length_a   1.000
_cell.length_b   1.000
_cell.length_c   1.000
_cell.angle_alpha   90.00
_cell.angle_beta   90.00
_cell.angle_gamma   90.00
#
_symmetry.space_group_name_H-M   'P 1'
#
loop_
_entity.id
_entity.type
_entity.pdbx_description
1 polymer ?
#
loop_
_entity_poly.entity_id
_entity_poly.type
_entity_poly.pdbx_seq_one_letter_code
_entity_poly.pdbx_strand_id
1 'polypeptide(L)' 'MLPAQRQSRGRSKRRRSHDAITAPGSTICPLSGMPKRHHRVCEESGYVRPGLRITVRKLKIGSNG' A
#
# COMPACT_ATOMS: atom_id res chain seq x y z
N MET A 1 -3.75 -36.80 -6.66
CA MET A 1 -5.13 -36.86 -6.13
C MET A 1 -6.05 -36.04 -7.01
N LEU A 2 -7.20 -36.59 -7.41
CA LEU A 2 -8.19 -35.92 -8.27
C LEU A 2 -9.48 -35.68 -7.47
N PRO A 3 -10.14 -34.51 -7.58
CA PRO A 3 -11.43 -34.31 -6.94
C PRO A 3 -12.46 -35.30 -7.51
N ALA A 4 -13.06 -36.10 -6.63
CA ALA A 4 -14.08 -37.08 -7.03
C ALA A 4 -15.33 -36.44 -7.63
N GLN A 5 -15.64 -35.19 -7.26
CA GLN A 5 -16.80 -34.44 -7.77
C GLN A 5 -16.50 -32.95 -7.88
N ARG A 6 -17.29 -32.27 -8.73
CA ARG A 6 -17.28 -30.81 -8.88
C ARG A 6 -17.70 -30.14 -7.57
N GLN A 7 -16.93 -29.14 -7.14
CA GLN A 7 -17.32 -28.30 -6.01
C GLN A 7 -18.50 -27.39 -6.36
N SER A 8 -19.50 -27.34 -5.48
CA SER A 8 -20.67 -26.48 -5.69
C SER A 8 -20.28 -25.01 -5.73
N ARG A 9 -21.06 -24.20 -6.44
CA ARG A 9 -20.85 -22.75 -6.50
C ARG A 9 -20.92 -22.12 -5.11
N GLY A 10 -21.82 -22.59 -4.24
CA GLY A 10 -21.95 -22.13 -2.86
C GLY A 10 -20.70 -22.39 -2.02
N ARG A 11 -20.12 -23.61 -2.07
CA ARG A 11 -18.86 -23.93 -1.37
C ARG A 11 -17.70 -23.09 -1.89
N SER A 12 -17.62 -22.89 -3.20
CA SER A 12 -16.57 -22.06 -3.81
C SER A 12 -16.69 -20.59 -3.41
N LYS A 13 -17.90 -20.03 -3.35
CA LYS A 13 -18.15 -18.64 -2.92
C LYS A 13 -17.83 -18.45 -1.44
N ARG A 14 -18.27 -19.36 -0.56
CA ARG A 14 -17.96 -19.31 0.88
C ARG A 14 -16.47 -19.47 1.15
N ARG A 15 -15.75 -20.27 0.37
CA ARG A 15 -14.29 -20.34 0.48
C ARG A 15 -13.63 -19.00 0.18
N ARG A 16 -14.09 -18.30 -0.87
CA ARG A 16 -13.55 -16.99 -1.30
C ARG A 16 -14.08 -15.79 -0.51
N SER A 17 -14.97 -15.97 0.48
CA SER A 17 -15.51 -14.82 1.23
C SER A 17 -14.46 -14.14 2.10
N HIS A 18 -13.33 -14.79 2.34
CA HIS A 18 -12.20 -14.24 3.07
C HIS A 18 -11.14 -13.61 2.15
N ASP A 19 -11.29 -13.70 0.83
CA ASP A 19 -10.32 -13.21 -0.16
C ASP A 19 -10.51 -11.71 -0.47
N ALA A 20 -10.95 -10.92 0.51
CA ALA A 20 -11.17 -9.48 0.34
C ALA A 20 -9.84 -8.71 0.45
N ILE A 21 -9.59 -7.79 -0.49
CA ILE A 21 -8.41 -6.92 -0.46
C ILE A 21 -8.69 -5.74 0.47
N THR A 22 -7.74 -5.42 1.35
CA THR A 22 -7.80 -4.28 2.27
C THR A 22 -7.00 -3.09 1.76
N ALA A 23 -7.52 -1.88 1.92
CA ALA A 23 -6.79 -0.66 1.59
C ALA A 23 -5.56 -0.47 2.52
N PRO A 24 -4.43 0.04 2.00
CA PRO A 24 -3.26 0.33 2.83
C PRO A 24 -3.51 1.56 3.71
N GLY A 25 -2.98 1.54 4.93
CA GLY A 25 -3.05 2.69 5.84
C GLY A 25 -2.21 3.88 5.35
N SER A 26 -2.81 5.07 5.36
CA SER A 26 -2.17 6.34 5.00
C SER A 26 -2.23 7.34 6.16
N THR A 27 -1.25 8.22 6.21
CA THR A 27 -1.11 9.34 7.15
C THR A 27 -0.82 10.61 6.37
N ILE A 28 -1.15 11.76 6.93
CA ILE A 28 -0.78 13.05 6.33
C ILE A 28 0.70 13.36 6.57
N CYS A 29 1.38 13.86 5.54
CA CYS A 29 2.73 14.40 5.66
C CYS A 29 2.70 15.77 6.36
N PRO A 30 3.49 16.00 7.42
CA PRO A 30 3.49 17.28 8.12
C PRO A 30 4.15 18.44 7.34
N LEU A 31 4.92 18.15 6.28
CA LEU A 31 5.60 19.19 5.48
C LEU A 31 4.80 19.61 4.26
N SER A 32 4.20 18.67 3.52
CA SER A 32 3.46 18.99 2.29
C SER A 32 1.96 18.78 2.37
N GLY A 33 1.44 18.22 3.48
CA GLY A 33 0.01 17.95 3.63
C GLY A 33 -0.51 16.78 2.79
N MET A 34 0.31 16.17 1.94
CA MET A 34 -0.11 15.05 1.11
C MET A 34 -0.18 13.72 1.88
N PRO A 35 -1.07 12.79 1.47
CA PRO A 35 -1.12 11.46 2.05
C PRO A 35 0.17 10.69 1.74
N LYS A 36 0.73 10.06 2.77
CA LYS A 36 1.86 9.14 2.68
C LYS A 36 1.55 7.85 3.43
N ARG A 37 2.26 6.76 3.13
CA ARG A 37 2.15 5.53 3.94
C ARG A 37 2.85 5.69 5.28
N HIS A 38 2.33 5.03 6.32
CA HIS A 38 3.00 4.95 7.62
C HIS A 38 4.42 4.38 7.45
N HIS A 39 5.37 5.02 8.14
CA HIS A 39 6.80 4.67 8.12
C HIS A 39 7.46 4.68 6.72
N ARG A 40 6.85 5.38 5.75
CA ARG A 40 7.43 5.60 4.42
C ARG A 40 7.76 7.07 4.19
N VAL A 41 8.61 7.27 3.19
CA VAL A 41 8.94 8.58 2.64
C VAL A 41 7.71 9.16 1.93
N CYS A 42 7.46 10.46 2.11
CA CYS A 42 6.52 11.20 1.27
C CYS A 42 7.12 11.38 -0.12
N GLU A 43 6.36 11.06 -1.17
CA GLU A 43 6.85 11.07 -2.55
C GLU A 43 7.24 12.49 -2.99
N GLU A 44 6.46 13.50 -2.64
CA GLU A 44 6.73 14.89 -3.03
C GLU A 44 7.82 15.55 -2.19
N SER A 45 7.68 15.54 -0.85
CA SER A 45 8.61 16.28 0.02
C SER A 45 9.89 15.52 0.35
N GLY A 46 9.90 14.19 0.15
CA GLY A 46 10.99 13.32 0.60
C GLY A 46 11.00 13.11 2.12
N TYR A 47 9.94 13.52 2.83
CA TYR A 47 9.91 13.52 4.30
C TYR A 47 9.62 12.15 4.90
N VAL A 48 10.49 11.71 5.82
CA VAL A 48 10.29 10.48 6.61
C VAL A 48 9.93 10.83 8.05
N ARG A 49 10.85 11.50 8.75
CA ARG A 49 10.80 11.90 10.17
C ARG A 49 11.59 13.19 10.38
N PRO A 50 11.48 13.87 11.53
CA PRO A 50 12.32 15.03 11.83
C PRO A 50 13.81 14.70 11.63
N GLY A 51 14.52 15.60 10.94
CA GLY A 51 15.95 15.43 10.62
C GLY A 51 16.27 14.43 9.50
N LEU A 52 15.29 13.72 8.92
CA LEU A 52 15.53 12.79 7.81
C LEU A 52 14.63 13.05 6.62
N ARG A 53 15.26 13.47 5.52
CA ARG A 53 14.65 13.60 4.19
C ARG A 53 15.45 12.77 3.20
N ILE A 54 14.75 12.08 2.31
CA ILE A 54 15.35 11.24 1.27
C ILE A 54 15.03 11.89 -0.08
N THR A 55 16.05 12.09 -0.90
CA THR A 55 15.91 12.52 -2.29
C THR A 55 16.36 11.39 -3.20
N VAL A 56 15.48 10.94 -4.11
CA VAL A 56 15.82 9.91 -5.10
C VAL A 56 15.35 10.35 -6.46
N ARG A 57 16.31 10.83 -7.27
CA ARG A 57 16.05 11.39 -8.60
C ARG A 57 15.38 10.39 -9.54
N LYS A 58 15.87 9.14 -9.57
CA LYS A 58 15.30 8.06 -10.38
C LYS A 58 13.83 7.76 -10.08
N LEU A 59 13.42 7.88 -8.82
CA LEU A 59 12.07 7.56 -8.36
C LEU A 59 11.19 8.81 -8.22
N LYS A 60 11.68 9.99 -8.61
CA LYS A 60 11.00 11.29 -8.43
C LYS A 60 10.53 11.51 -6.98
N ILE A 61 11.39 11.14 -6.01
CA ILE A 61 11.11 11.32 -4.59
C ILE A 61 11.85 12.57 -4.09
N GLY A 62 11.11 13.49 -3.48
CA GLY A 62 11.64 14.76 -2.96
C GLY A 62 11.53 15.91 -3.96
N SER A 63 11.56 17.14 -3.46
CA SER A 63 11.18 18.39 -4.15
C SER A 63 12.09 18.81 -5.31
N ASN A 64 12.91 17.92 -5.85
CA ASN A 64 13.59 18.10 -7.12
C ASN A 64 13.75 16.72 -7.77
N GLY A 65 12.94 16.49 -8.81
CA GLY A 65 13.22 15.44 -9.79
C GLY A 65 14.52 15.67 -10.54
#